data_AF-A0AAV3RYB0-F1
#
_entry.id   AF-A0AAV3RYB0-F1
#
_cell.length_a   1.000
_cell.length_b   1.000
_cell.length_c   1.000
_cell.angle_alpha   90.00
_cell.angle_beta   90.00
_cell.angle_gamma   90.00
#
_symmetry.space_group_name_H-M   'P 1'
#
loop_
_entity.id
_entity.type
_entity.pdbx_description
1 polymer ?
#
loop_
_entity_poly.entity_id
_entity_poly.type
_entity_poly.pdbx_seq_one_letter_code
_entity_poly.pdbx_strand_id
1 'polypeptide(L)'
;MELVKNLTIDFFKDLLSSAGNGHQNHRATIKAVISSLINQDDNRKLNTYLIIDEVKKAVFSMDQGSAAGLDGFNVKFYQSCWDILKEDLLVVMKELWGGSRFPKSFSSTTIVLIPKKDEPHGWSDIGLSPFAM
;
A
#
# COMPACT_ATOMS: atom_id res chain seq x y z
N MET A 1 -7.80 -14.90 -24.36
CA MET A 1 -7.08 -14.42 -23.16
C MET A 1 -6.79 -12.92 -23.22
N GLU A 2 -6.30 -12.37 -24.33
CA GLU A 2 -5.95 -10.94 -24.42
C GLU A 2 -7.14 -9.98 -24.20
N LEU A 3 -8.34 -10.34 -24.67
CA LEU A 3 -9.55 -9.55 -24.46
C LEU A 3 -9.91 -9.41 -22.98
N VAL A 4 -9.88 -10.52 -22.23
CA VAL A 4 -10.17 -10.54 -20.78
C VAL A 4 -9.13 -9.73 -20.02
N LYS A 5 -7.85 -9.87 -20.37
CA LYS A 5 -6.75 -9.10 -19.79
C LYS A 5 -6.94 -7.59 -20.00
N ASN A 6 -7.27 -7.16 -21.22
CA ASN A 6 -7.50 -5.74 -21.52
C ASN A 6 -8.71 -5.19 -20.77
N LEU A 7 -9.82 -5.95 -20.70
CA LEU A 7 -10.99 -5.59 -19.91
C LEU A 7 -10.68 -5.46 -18.41
N THR A 8 -9.88 -6.38 -17.84
CA THR A 8 -9.41 -6.29 -16.46
C THR A 8 -8.59 -5.02 -16.23
N ILE A 9 -7.65 -4.75 -17.14
CA ILE A 9 -6.77 -3.58 -17.05
C ILE A 9 -7.60 -2.29 -17.09
N ASP A 10 -8.54 -2.19 -18.02
CA ASP A 10 -9.36 -0.98 -18.16
C ASP A 10 -10.30 -0.79 -16.96
N PHE A 11 -10.93 -1.86 -16.48
CA PHE A 11 -11.78 -1.83 -15.28
C PHE A 11 -11.00 -1.37 -14.04
N PHE A 12 -9.84 -1.98 -13.75
CA PHE A 12 -9.07 -1.61 -12.55
C PHE A 12 -8.33 -0.29 -12.71
N LYS A 13 -7.96 0.11 -13.93
CA LYS A 13 -7.47 1.47 -14.19
C LYS A 13 -8.54 2.48 -13.87
N ASP A 14 -9.79 2.29 -14.28
CA ASP A 14 -10.88 3.21 -13.96
C ASP A 14 -11.21 3.21 -12.46
N LEU A 15 -11.27 2.03 -11.83
CA LEU A 15 -11.55 1.88 -10.41
C LEU A 15 -10.48 2.51 -9.51
N LEU A 16 -9.19 2.33 -9.86
CA LEU A 16 -8.05 2.79 -9.04
C LEU A 16 -7.54 4.17 -9.44
N SER A 17 -7.85 4.62 -10.66
CA SER A 17 -7.66 6.03 -11.00
C SER A 17 -8.76 6.79 -10.29
N SER A 18 -8.38 7.77 -9.48
CA SER A 18 -9.31 8.77 -8.96
C SER A 18 -9.89 9.57 -10.15
N ALA A 19 -10.82 9.00 -10.90
CA ALA A 19 -11.67 9.75 -11.82
C ALA A 19 -12.53 10.66 -10.95
N GLY A 20 -12.03 11.86 -10.70
CA GLY A 20 -12.68 12.94 -9.96
C GLY A 20 -13.89 13.52 -10.68
N ASN A 21 -14.75 12.67 -11.24
CA ASN A 21 -15.90 13.06 -12.05
C ASN A 21 -17.23 12.82 -11.33
N GLY A 22 -17.26 12.81 -9.99
CA GLY A 22 -18.51 12.64 -9.24
C GLY A 22 -18.47 12.89 -7.73
N HIS A 23 -17.30 12.88 -7.09
CA HIS A 23 -17.24 13.28 -5.69
C HIS A 23 -17.18 14.80 -5.60
N GLN A 24 -18.33 15.43 -5.28
CA GLN A 24 -18.30 16.77 -4.69
C GLN A 24 -17.24 16.78 -3.57
N ASN A 25 -16.57 17.91 -3.39
CA ASN A 25 -15.50 18.08 -2.41
C ASN A 25 -16.10 18.03 -0.99
N HIS A 26 -16.50 16.83 -0.52
CA HIS A 26 -17.16 16.58 0.76
C HIS A 26 -16.25 16.85 1.95
N ARG A 27 -15.02 17.34 1.72
CA ARG A 27 -14.05 17.69 2.75
C ARG A 27 -14.63 18.65 3.79
N ALA A 28 -15.48 19.60 3.36
CA ALA A 28 -16.16 20.52 4.28
C ALA A 28 -17.21 19.78 5.14
N THR A 29 -18.07 18.97 4.50
CA THR A 29 -19.09 18.16 5.18
C THR A 29 -18.47 17.14 6.16
N ILE A 30 -17.40 16.47 5.75
CA ILE A 30 -16.65 15.53 6.59
C ILE A 30 -16.06 16.24 7.81
N LYS A 31 -15.47 17.44 7.63
CA LYS A 31 -14.96 18.24 8.76
C LYS A 31 -16.06 18.75 9.69
N ALA A 32 -17.28 18.97 9.18
CA ALA A 32 -18.40 19.42 9.99
C ALA A 32 -19.02 18.29 10.83
N VAL A 33 -18.97 17.05 10.34
CA VAL A 33 -19.56 15.86 11.01
C VAL A 33 -18.54 15.13 11.88
N ILE A 34 -17.27 15.06 11.44
CA ILE A 34 -16.19 14.39 12.17
C ILE A 34 -15.43 15.44 12.99
N SER A 35 -15.59 15.40 14.31
CA SER A 35 -14.80 16.20 15.24
C SER A 35 -13.30 15.91 15.08
N SER A 36 -12.45 16.94 15.12
CA SER A 36 -11.00 16.78 15.08
C SER A 36 -10.51 16.03 16.31
N LEU A 37 -10.25 14.73 16.17
CA LEU A 37 -9.70 13.87 17.22
C LEU A 37 -8.18 14.00 17.36
N ILE A 38 -7.50 14.51 16.33
CA ILE A 38 -6.05 14.70 16.28
C ILE A 38 -5.75 16.11 16.78
N ASN A 39 -4.99 16.22 17.86
CA ASN A 39 -4.52 17.49 18.41
C ASN A 39 -3.12 17.85 17.86
N GLN A 40 -2.57 19.00 18.28
CA GLN A 40 -1.24 19.42 17.83
C GLN A 40 -0.11 18.50 18.32
N ASP A 41 -0.26 17.86 19.49
CA ASP A 41 0.72 16.90 19.99
C ASP A 41 0.74 15.62 19.16
N ASP A 42 -0.42 15.15 18.71
CA ASP A 42 -0.52 14.02 17.80
C ASP A 42 0.15 14.34 16.46
N ASN A 43 -0.09 15.53 15.92
CA ASN A 43 0.60 16.00 14.72
C ASN A 43 2.11 16.09 14.92
N ARG A 44 2.59 16.57 16.08
CA ARG A 44 4.03 16.61 16.38
C ARG A 44 4.64 15.20 16.41
N LYS A 45 3.95 14.24 17.04
CA LYS A 45 4.39 12.84 17.08
C LYS A 45 4.44 12.22 15.68
N LEU A 46 3.41 12.43 14.85
CA LEU A 46 3.35 11.90 13.48
C LEU A 46 4.39 12.52 12.53
N ASN A 47 4.85 13.73 12.83
CA ASN A 47 5.91 14.42 12.07
C ASN A 47 7.30 14.29 12.71
N THR A 48 7.45 13.44 13.73
CA THR A 48 8.77 13.19 14.33
C THR A 48 9.65 12.41 13.36
N TYR A 49 10.96 12.61 13.46
CA TYR A 49 11.92 11.92 12.60
C TYR A 49 11.93 10.43 12.91
N LEU A 50 11.89 9.62 11.86
CA LEU A 50 11.78 8.17 11.96
C LEU A 50 13.09 7.59 12.51
N ILE A 51 12.99 6.77 13.57
CA ILE A 51 14.15 6.14 14.22
C ILE A 51 14.25 4.65 13.88
N ILE A 52 15.45 4.09 14.04
CA ILE A 52 15.71 2.70 13.63
C ILE A 52 14.84 1.68 14.37
N ASP A 53 14.52 1.93 15.64
CA ASP A 53 13.67 1.06 16.44
C ASP A 53 12.22 1.03 15.94
N GLU A 54 11.73 2.13 15.36
CA GLU A 54 10.40 2.17 14.75
C GLU A 54 10.36 1.34 13.46
N VAL A 55 11.39 1.48 12.61
CA VAL A 55 11.54 0.63 11.41
C VAL A 55 11.62 -0.83 11.81
N LYS A 56 12.44 -1.16 12.81
CA LYS A 56 12.59 -2.52 13.30
C LYS A 56 11.26 -3.07 13.80
N LYS A 57 10.57 -2.32 14.66
CA LYS A 57 9.28 -2.72 15.20
C LYS A 57 8.26 -2.98 14.09
N ALA A 58 8.22 -2.11 13.07
CA ALA A 58 7.36 -2.30 11.91
C ALA A 58 7.70 -3.60 11.17
N VAL A 59 8.95 -3.78 10.75
CA VAL A 59 9.41 -4.96 9.98
C VAL A 59 9.17 -6.27 10.75
N PHE A 60 9.40 -6.28 12.06
CA PHE A 60 9.22 -7.47 12.90
C PHE A 60 7.77 -7.70 13.33
N SER A 61 6.87 -6.73 13.13
CA SER A 61 5.42 -6.92 13.32
C SER A 61 4.72 -7.51 12.10
N MET A 62 5.39 -7.55 10.95
CA MET A 62 4.85 -8.09 9.71
C MET A 62 4.85 -9.63 9.70
N ASP A 63 3.85 -10.23 9.05
CA ASP A 63 3.75 -11.68 8.91
C ASP A 63 4.84 -12.23 7.97
N GLN A 64 5.59 -13.22 8.45
CA GLN A 64 6.62 -13.91 7.67
C GLN A 64 6.04 -14.72 6.49
N GLY A 65 4.76 -15.11 6.58
CA GLY A 65 4.01 -15.80 5.54
C GLY A 65 3.55 -14.90 4.39
N SER A 66 3.81 -13.59 4.46
CA SER A 66 3.47 -12.64 3.39
C SER A 66 4.14 -13.03 2.08
N ALA A 67 3.40 -12.90 0.97
CA ALA A 67 3.95 -13.11 -0.35
C ALA A 67 5.12 -12.14 -0.61
N ALA A 68 6.09 -12.61 -1.40
CA ALA A 68 7.16 -11.76 -1.88
C ALA A 68 6.62 -10.72 -2.87
N GLY A 69 7.23 -9.54 -2.88
CA GLY A 69 6.97 -8.53 -3.89
C GLY A 69 7.50 -8.96 -5.27
N LEU A 70 7.42 -8.05 -6.24
CA LEU A 70 7.99 -8.25 -7.58
C LEU A 70 9.51 -8.45 -7.57
N ASP A 71 10.17 -8.09 -6.47
CA ASP A 71 11.60 -8.29 -6.22
C ASP A 71 11.96 -9.71 -5.76
N GLY A 72 10.96 -10.54 -5.40
CA GLY A 72 11.17 -11.88 -4.89
C GLY A 72 11.58 -11.95 -3.42
N PHE A 73 11.61 -10.82 -2.70
CA PHE A 73 11.93 -10.79 -1.27
C PHE A 73 10.65 -10.71 -0.43
N ASN A 74 10.51 -11.63 0.52
CA ASN A 74 9.42 -11.59 1.50
C ASN A 74 9.89 -10.98 2.82
N VAL A 75 8.95 -10.80 3.75
CA VAL A 75 9.22 -10.26 5.08
C VAL A 75 10.31 -11.04 5.83
N LYS A 76 10.36 -12.36 5.65
CA LYS A 76 11.39 -13.22 6.28
C LYS A 76 12.80 -12.82 5.85
N PHE A 77 13.01 -12.41 4.59
CA PHE A 77 14.29 -11.90 4.13
C PHE A 77 14.71 -10.65 4.91
N TYR A 78 13.83 -9.65 5.01
CA TYR A 78 14.10 -8.41 5.73
C TYR A 78 14.38 -8.63 7.23
N GLN A 79 13.66 -9.55 7.87
CA GLN A 79 13.91 -9.92 9.27
C GLN A 79 15.24 -10.68 9.44
N SER A 80 15.57 -11.60 8.53
CA SER A 80 16.79 -12.42 8.61
C SER A 80 18.06 -11.61 8.28
N CYS A 81 17.95 -10.67 7.36
CA CYS A 81 19.04 -9.80 6.91
C CYS A 81 19.03 -8.44 7.61
N TRP A 82 18.30 -8.28 8.72
CA TRP A 82 18.12 -7.01 9.41
C TRP A 82 19.44 -6.30 9.71
N ASP A 83 20.43 -7.01 10.24
CA ASP A 83 21.71 -6.40 10.61
C ASP A 83 22.54 -5.88 9.42
N ILE A 84 22.23 -6.35 8.21
CA ILE A 84 22.83 -5.89 6.97
C ILE A 84 22.04 -4.70 6.41
N LEU A 85 20.71 -4.78 6.42
CA LEU A 85 19.83 -3.84 5.69
C LEU A 85 19.34 -2.65 6.53
N LYS A 86 19.48 -2.69 7.86
CA LYS A 86 18.85 -1.71 8.78
C LYS A 86 19.16 -0.25 8.46
N GLU A 87 20.40 0.07 8.10
CA GLU A 87 20.80 1.45 7.80
C GLU A 87 20.23 1.93 6.46
N ASP A 88 20.29 1.09 5.43
CA ASP A 88 19.74 1.40 4.10
C ASP A 88 18.21 1.57 4.17
N LEU A 89 17.53 0.68 4.89
CA LEU A 89 16.08 0.78 5.14
C LEU A 89 15.73 2.08 5.86
N LEU A 90 16.52 2.48 6.85
CA LEU A 90 16.28 3.72 7.59
C LEU A 90 16.41 4.95 6.68
N VAL A 91 17.44 4.99 5.82
CA VAL A 91 17.64 6.09 4.86
C VAL A 91 16.44 6.18 3.91
N VAL A 92 16.04 5.06 3.30
CA VAL A 92 14.90 5.01 2.37
C VAL A 92 13.60 5.45 3.06
N MET A 93 13.34 4.99 4.28
CA MET A 93 12.14 5.36 5.02
C MET A 93 12.11 6.84 5.40
N LYS A 94 13.26 7.44 5.73
CA LYS A 94 13.38 8.88 6.00
C LYS A 94 13.13 9.72 4.76
N GLU A 95 13.64 9.29 3.60
CA GLU A 95 13.35 9.96 2.32
C GLU A 95 11.86 9.86 1.97
N LEU A 96 11.23 8.71 2.21
CA LEU A 96 9.79 8.52 2.02
C LEU A 96 8.97 9.46 2.91
N TRP A 97 9.31 9.55 4.20
CA TRP A 97 8.62 10.45 5.14
C TRP A 97 8.87 11.93 4.82
N GLY A 98 10.04 12.25 4.25
CA GLY A 98 10.40 13.60 3.80
C GLY A 98 9.72 14.05 2.51
N GLY A 99 8.96 13.17 1.84
CA GLY A 99 8.25 13.48 0.60
C GLY A 99 9.11 13.38 -0.67
N SER A 100 10.22 12.63 -0.62
CA SER A 100 11.03 12.34 -1.81
C SER A 100 10.22 11.59 -2.87
N ARG A 101 10.52 11.85 -4.14
CA ARG A 101 9.91 11.13 -5.26
C ARG A 101 10.66 9.83 -5.52
N PHE A 102 9.97 8.71 -5.38
CA PHE A 102 10.51 7.39 -5.69
C PHE A 102 10.24 7.00 -7.14
N PRO A 103 11.06 6.09 -7.71
CA PRO A 103 10.74 5.45 -8.98
C PRO A 103 9.34 4.82 -8.93
N LYS A 104 8.59 4.89 -10.04
CA LYS A 104 7.23 4.31 -10.14
C LYS A 104 7.19 2.80 -9.83
N SER A 105 8.32 2.11 -9.90
CA SER A 105 8.43 0.70 -9.52
C SER A 105 8.10 0.45 -8.05
N PHE A 106 8.36 1.40 -7.14
CA PHE A 106 8.04 1.27 -5.71
C PHE A 106 6.53 1.25 -5.43
N SER A 107 5.74 1.84 -6.33
CA SER A 107 4.28 1.83 -6.25
C SER A 107 3.64 0.81 -7.20
N SER A 108 4.45 -0.07 -7.81
CA SER A 108 3.95 -1.09 -8.72
C SER A 108 3.41 -2.25 -7.92
N THR A 109 2.16 -2.63 -8.17
CA THR A 109 1.50 -3.75 -7.51
C THR A 109 1.04 -4.78 -8.53
N THR A 110 1.10 -6.06 -8.16
CA THR A 110 0.56 -7.14 -8.99
C THR A 110 -0.86 -7.44 -8.57
N ILE A 111 -1.80 -7.31 -9.50
CA ILE A 111 -3.19 -7.66 -9.25
C ILE A 111 -3.42 -9.10 -9.69
N VAL A 112 -3.73 -9.98 -8.73
CA VAL A 112 -4.15 -11.36 -9.01
C VAL A 112 -5.65 -11.48 -8.83
N LEU A 113 -6.34 -11.90 -9.90
CA LEU A 113 -7.77 -12.20 -9.87
C LEU A 113 -7.99 -13.60 -9.32
N ILE A 114 -8.72 -13.70 -8.21
CA ILE A 114 -9.08 -14.99 -7.60
C ILE A 114 -10.59 -15.21 -7.76
N PRO A 115 -11.05 -16.24 -8.48
CA PRO A 115 -12.46 -16.61 -8.52
C PRO A 115 -12.99 -16.88 -7.11
N LYS A 116 -14.12 -16.28 -6.74
CA LYS A 116 -14.81 -16.59 -5.46
C LYS A 116 -15.68 -17.85 -5.56
N LYS A 117 -15.98 -18.28 -6.79
CA LYS A 117 -16.85 -19.41 -7.14
C LYS A 117 -16.21 -20.15 -8.32
N ASP A 118 -16.57 -21.41 -8.49
CA ASP A 118 -16.03 -22.27 -9.56
C ASP A 118 -16.29 -21.71 -10.96
N GLU A 119 -17.45 -21.07 -11.15
CA GLU A 119 -17.85 -20.43 -12.41
C GLU A 119 -18.19 -18.95 -12.18
N PRO A 120 -17.21 -18.04 -12.29
CA PRO A 120 -17.47 -16.61 -12.17
C PRO A 120 -18.17 -16.09 -13.43
N HIS A 121 -19.34 -15.48 -13.28
CA HIS A 121 -20.10 -14.90 -14.40
C HIS A 121 -19.97 -13.37 -14.51
N GLY A 122 -19.28 -12.73 -13.55
CA GLY A 122 -19.03 -11.30 -13.57
C GLY A 122 -17.97 -10.83 -12.56
N TRP A 123 -17.59 -9.55 -12.62
CA TRP A 123 -16.54 -8.97 -11.78
C TRP A 123 -16.83 -9.04 -10.28
N SER A 124 -18.09 -9.08 -9.88
CA SER A 124 -18.51 -9.27 -8.48
C SER A 124 -18.13 -10.64 -7.91
N ASP A 125 -18.04 -11.66 -8.78
CA ASP A 125 -17.63 -13.02 -8.44
C ASP A 125 -16.11 -13.21 -8.41
N ILE A 126 -15.35 -12.14 -8.69
CA ILE A 126 -13.89 -12.14 -8.67
C ILE A 126 -13.44 -11.36 -7.42
N GLY A 127 -12.61 -12.00 -6.60
CA GLY A 127 -11.90 -11.38 -5.49
C GLY A 127 -10.57 -10.81 -5.96
N LEU A 128 -10.15 -9.73 -5.33
CA LEU A 128 -8.75 -9.33 -5.35
C LEU A 128 -8.06 -10.01 -4.18
N SER A 129 -6.99 -10.76 -4.44
CA SER A 129 -6.04 -11.05 -3.37
C SER A 129 -5.00 -9.95 -3.34
N PRO A 130 -4.83 -9.25 -2.21
CA PRO A 130 -3.70 -8.38 -2.00
C PRO A 130 -2.47 -9.24 -1.69
N PHE A 131 -2.03 -10.07 -2.62
CA PHE A 131 -0.64 -10.51 -2.63
C PHE A 131 0.20 -9.36 -3.18
N ALA A 132 0.33 -8.31 -2.38
CA ALA A 132 1.16 -7.16 -2.69
C ALA A 132 1.49 -6.41 -1.39
N MET A 133 2.66 -6.70 -0.86
CA MET A 133 3.61 -5.64 -0.52
C MET A 133 4.84 -5.85 -1.39
#